data_AF-A0A9N9I2X6-F1
#
_entry.id   AF-A0A9N9I2X6-F1
#
_cell.length_a   1.000
_cell.length_b   1.000
_cell.length_c   1.000
_cell.angle_alpha   90.00
_cell.angle_beta   90.00
_cell.angle_gamma   90.00
#
_symmetry.space_group_name_H-M   'P 1'
#
loop_
_entity.id
_entity.type
_entity.pdbx_description
1 polymer ?
#
loop_
_entity_poly.entity_id
_entity_poly.type
_entity_poly.pdbx_seq_one_letter_code
_entity_poly.pdbx_strand_id
1 'polypeptide(L)'
;EDGTVKIWHSNTYRLENTLNYGLERAWTVAYQKGNNNVAFGYDEGAVCVKLGREEPAVSMDNSGKIIWAKHNEIQTANIKAGHDDNIKDGDRLPLPIKDLGSCEVYPQTLQHSPNGRFVVVCGDGEYIIYTALAWRNKGFGNGLEFVWALDSNEYAVRESTTKIKLYKNFKERPNALKLNFMAEGIYGGTLLGVKSTTYLNLYDWETGSIVRRIDVIPKSVHWSDIGDLVTIACEDTFYVLRFNRQAYTQFLESGGEIGDEGVEQAFEFVTEIQESIKTGTWVGDCFIYTNTVNRLNYLVGAQTFTISHFDTYALSLTVIEYQTAILRSDLETAEQLLPTVPSDQRNRIARFLESQDLKELALEVSTDVEHKFELAVQLNKLDAAVEIAREVNTETKWKAVGDSALSAWKFSLAEECLKKAKDSSGLLLLYTASGNAKGIKELAESAVADGKNNVALACFLQLGQVEDCISILIKTDRIPEAAMFARTYLPSHVSRVVKLWKESLEKQNKKKARS
;
A
#
# COMPACT_ATOMS: atom_id res chain seq x y z
N GLU A 1 20.90 -30.58 -30.76
CA GLU A 1 20.25 -31.02 -32.02
C GLU A 1 19.42 -32.30 -31.90
N ASP A 2 19.49 -33.09 -30.82
CA ASP A 2 18.58 -34.25 -30.62
C ASP A 2 17.17 -33.86 -30.13
N GLY A 3 16.84 -32.57 -30.20
CA GLY A 3 15.61 -31.98 -29.67
C GLY A 3 15.47 -31.97 -28.15
N THR A 4 16.53 -32.30 -27.40
CA THR A 4 16.48 -32.36 -25.94
C THR A 4 17.37 -31.32 -25.26
N VAL A 5 16.96 -30.90 -24.06
CA VAL A 5 17.76 -30.10 -23.13
C VAL A 5 18.04 -30.94 -21.89
N LYS A 6 19.32 -31.08 -21.52
CA LYS A 6 19.76 -31.94 -20.42
C LYS A 6 20.28 -31.12 -19.25
N ILE A 7 19.72 -31.35 -18.07
CA ILE A 7 20.15 -30.73 -16.82
C ILE A 7 21.08 -31.71 -16.10
N TRP A 8 22.26 -31.24 -15.74
CA TRP A 8 23.30 -32.04 -15.12
C TRP A 8 23.59 -31.53 -13.72
N HIS A 9 23.80 -32.45 -12.80
CA HIS A 9 24.28 -32.10 -11.47
C HIS A 9 25.72 -31.59 -11.55
N SER A 10 26.00 -30.40 -11.02
CA SER A 10 27.31 -29.74 -11.11
C SER A 10 28.44 -30.54 -10.46
N ASN A 11 28.20 -31.13 -9.28
CA ASN A 11 29.22 -31.91 -8.56
C ASN A 11 29.33 -33.37 -9.02
N THR A 12 28.21 -34.07 -9.21
CA THR A 12 28.24 -35.51 -9.52
C THR A 12 28.34 -35.81 -11.01
N TYR A 13 28.13 -34.80 -11.87
CA TYR A 13 28.06 -34.93 -13.33
C TYR A 13 27.04 -35.98 -13.81
N ARG A 14 26.04 -36.28 -12.98
CA ARG A 14 24.92 -37.15 -13.36
C ARG A 14 23.86 -36.35 -14.09
N LEU A 15 23.20 -37.00 -15.04
CA LEU A 15 22.05 -36.45 -15.71
C LEU A 15 20.87 -36.44 -14.73
N GLU A 16 20.43 -35.24 -14.34
CA GLU A 16 19.30 -35.05 -13.41
C GLU A 16 17.97 -35.12 -14.15
N ASN A 17 17.89 -34.42 -15.28
CA ASN A 17 16.65 -34.36 -16.05
C ASN A 17 16.91 -34.14 -17.53
N THR A 18 15.98 -34.62 -18.36
CA THR A 18 15.95 -34.37 -19.81
C THR A 18 14.61 -33.75 -20.17
N LEU A 19 14.65 -32.50 -20.64
CA LEU A 19 13.49 -31.77 -21.10
C LEU A 19 13.37 -31.94 -22.62
N ASN A 20 12.17 -32.26 -23.10
CA ASN A 20 11.84 -32.29 -24.52
C ASN A 20 10.49 -31.60 -24.71
N TYR A 21 10.49 -30.51 -25.47
CA TYR A 21 9.29 -29.70 -25.73
C TYR A 21 8.68 -29.94 -27.12
N GLY A 22 9.24 -30.86 -27.91
CA GLY A 22 8.71 -31.21 -29.23
C GLY A 22 8.83 -30.10 -30.29
N LEU A 23 9.74 -29.14 -30.10
CA LEU A 23 9.98 -28.02 -31.03
C LEU A 23 11.15 -28.29 -31.98
N GLU A 24 11.44 -29.57 -32.25
CA GLU A 24 12.61 -30.02 -33.00
C GLU A 24 13.94 -29.60 -32.34
N ARG A 25 14.96 -29.23 -33.11
CA ARG A 25 16.34 -29.10 -32.61
C ARG A 25 16.49 -27.87 -31.71
N ALA A 26 17.07 -28.06 -30.53
CA ALA A 26 17.54 -26.96 -29.69
C ALA A 26 18.87 -26.40 -30.21
N TRP A 27 18.94 -25.07 -30.36
CA TRP A 27 20.06 -24.32 -30.94
C TRP A 27 20.77 -23.41 -29.97
N THR A 28 20.01 -22.70 -29.15
CA THR A 28 20.53 -21.61 -28.31
C THR A 28 19.99 -21.72 -26.91
N VAL A 29 20.79 -21.21 -25.96
CA VAL A 29 20.40 -21.05 -24.57
C VAL A 29 20.71 -19.63 -24.14
N ALA A 30 19.78 -19.01 -23.41
CA ALA A 30 19.96 -17.72 -22.77
C ALA A 30 19.52 -17.83 -21.31
N TYR A 31 20.11 -17.03 -20.44
CA TYR A 31 19.69 -16.96 -19.03
C TYR A 31 19.67 -15.50 -18.59
N GLN A 32 18.77 -15.18 -17.67
CA GLN A 32 18.68 -13.84 -17.12
C GLN A 32 19.61 -13.72 -15.92
N LYS A 33 20.61 -12.83 -16.02
CA LYS A 33 21.56 -12.60 -14.92
C LYS A 33 20.82 -12.15 -13.65
N GLY A 34 21.04 -12.86 -12.54
CA GLY A 34 20.40 -12.57 -11.25
C GLY A 34 19.02 -13.19 -11.06
N ASN A 35 18.54 -13.99 -12.02
CA ASN A 35 17.29 -14.75 -11.93
C ASN A 35 17.57 -16.23 -12.31
N ASN A 36 16.67 -17.13 -11.93
CA ASN A 36 16.66 -18.55 -12.27
C ASN A 36 15.88 -18.84 -13.58
N ASN A 37 15.58 -17.82 -14.37
CA ASN A 37 14.95 -17.95 -15.69
C ASN A 37 15.98 -18.30 -16.77
N VAL A 38 15.69 -19.37 -17.51
CA VAL A 38 16.48 -19.85 -18.64
C VAL A 38 15.58 -20.01 -19.85
N ALA A 39 16.04 -19.53 -21.00
CA ALA A 39 15.35 -19.66 -22.27
C ALA A 39 16.14 -20.56 -23.23
N PHE A 40 15.41 -21.37 -23.99
CA PHE A 40 15.94 -22.30 -24.98
C PHE A 40 15.33 -21.96 -26.34
N GLY A 41 16.17 -21.74 -27.34
CA GLY A 41 15.75 -21.53 -28.73
C GLY A 41 15.78 -22.85 -29.50
N TYR A 42 14.71 -23.11 -30.25
CA TYR A 42 14.47 -24.29 -31.07
C TYR A 42 14.23 -23.92 -32.53
N ASP A 43 14.11 -24.89 -33.43
CA ASP A 43 13.70 -24.65 -34.83
C ASP A 43 12.32 -23.98 -34.91
N GLU A 44 11.36 -24.49 -34.15
CA GLU A 44 9.96 -24.06 -34.21
C GLU A 44 9.56 -23.03 -33.14
N GLY A 45 10.54 -22.42 -32.45
CA GLY A 45 10.25 -21.34 -31.50
C GLY A 45 11.24 -21.26 -30.34
N ALA A 46 10.77 -20.76 -29.21
CA ALA A 46 11.57 -20.67 -27.99
C ALA A 46 10.72 -20.98 -26.75
N VAL A 47 11.35 -21.52 -25.72
CA VAL A 47 10.72 -21.85 -24.43
C VAL A 47 11.48 -21.16 -23.32
N CYS A 48 10.77 -20.50 -22.41
CA CYS A 48 11.34 -19.93 -21.18
C CYS A 48 10.88 -20.77 -19.98
N VAL A 49 11.83 -21.17 -19.14
CA VAL A 49 11.60 -22.02 -17.96
C VAL A 49 12.23 -21.37 -16.74
N LYS A 50 11.54 -21.44 -15.61
CA LYS A 50 12.07 -21.05 -14.31
C LYS A 50 12.60 -22.30 -13.58
N LEU A 51 13.92 -22.37 -13.38
CA LEU A 51 14.58 -23.57 -12.83
C LEU A 51 14.41 -23.73 -11.31
N GLY A 52 13.98 -22.68 -10.60
CA GLY A 52 13.81 -22.75 -9.16
C GLY A 52 13.24 -21.47 -8.55
N ARG A 53 13.10 -21.49 -7.22
CA ARG A 53 12.70 -20.31 -6.45
C ARG A 53 13.81 -19.27 -6.47
N GLU A 54 13.44 -18.01 -6.51
CA GLU A 54 14.38 -16.87 -6.47
C GLU A 54 14.57 -16.33 -5.04
N GLU A 55 14.03 -17.03 -4.04
CA GLU A 55 14.16 -16.64 -2.64
C GLU A 55 15.59 -16.87 -2.17
N PRO A 56 16.30 -15.83 -1.71
CA PRO A 56 17.64 -16.00 -1.21
C PRO A 56 17.62 -16.80 0.10
N ALA A 57 18.58 -17.70 0.28
CA ALA A 57 18.82 -18.36 1.56
C ALA A 57 19.48 -17.37 2.53
N VAL A 58 18.64 -16.59 3.23
CA VAL A 58 19.04 -15.54 4.17
C VAL A 58 18.17 -15.57 5.42
N SER A 59 18.78 -15.21 6.54
CA SER A 59 18.09 -15.03 7.82
C SER A 59 18.72 -13.89 8.59
N MET A 60 17.89 -13.19 9.38
CA MET A 60 18.32 -12.12 10.27
C MET A 60 17.85 -12.43 11.69
N ASP A 61 18.73 -12.26 12.68
CA ASP A 61 18.35 -12.37 14.09
C ASP A 61 17.80 -11.03 14.65
N ASN A 62 17.23 -11.07 15.85
CA ASN A 62 16.67 -9.88 16.52
C ASN A 62 17.74 -8.83 16.87
N SER A 63 19.02 -9.20 16.86
CA SER A 63 20.13 -8.26 17.08
C SER A 63 20.50 -7.47 15.82
N GLY A 64 19.96 -7.84 14.65
CA GLY A 64 20.29 -7.25 13.36
C GLY A 64 21.49 -7.92 12.67
N LYS A 65 21.89 -9.11 13.12
CA LYS A 65 22.90 -9.92 12.43
C LYS A 65 22.24 -10.70 11.29
N ILE A 66 22.68 -10.41 10.07
CA ILE A 66 22.26 -11.14 8.87
C ILE A 66 23.27 -12.23 8.58
N ILE A 67 22.76 -13.40 8.19
CA ILE A 67 23.54 -14.49 7.63
C ILE A 67 22.87 -14.91 6.32
N TRP A 68 23.64 -14.99 5.25
CA TRP A 68 23.16 -15.46 3.95
C TRP A 68 24.16 -16.41 3.32
N ALA A 69 23.64 -17.25 2.43
CA ALA A 69 24.44 -18.10 1.59
C ALA A 69 24.68 -17.48 0.21
N LYS A 70 25.91 -17.62 -0.28
CA LYS A 70 26.29 -17.33 -1.67
C LYS A 70 26.88 -18.61 -2.23
N HIS A 71 26.07 -19.39 -2.94
CA HIS A 71 26.36 -20.80 -3.23
C HIS A 71 26.60 -21.56 -1.92
N ASN A 72 27.77 -22.17 -1.73
CA ASN A 72 28.12 -22.91 -0.52
C ASN A 72 28.88 -22.06 0.50
N GLU A 73 29.19 -20.80 0.20
CA GLU A 73 29.87 -19.89 1.12
C GLU A 73 28.84 -19.16 1.97
N ILE A 74 29.10 -19.10 3.27
CA ILE A 74 28.24 -18.44 4.24
C ILE A 74 28.89 -17.14 4.68
N GLN A 75 28.14 -16.07 4.55
CA GLN A 75 28.58 -14.72 4.87
C GLN A 75 27.68 -14.11 5.93
N THR A 76 28.24 -13.16 6.68
CA THR A 76 27.51 -12.40 7.69
C THR A 76 27.84 -10.94 7.64
N ALA A 77 26.85 -10.15 8.03
CA ALA A 77 26.96 -8.73 8.29
C ALA A 77 26.09 -8.39 9.50
N ASN A 78 26.40 -7.28 10.17
CA ASN A 78 25.59 -6.77 11.26
C ASN A 78 25.05 -5.38 10.87
N ILE A 79 23.74 -5.25 10.80
CA ILE A 79 23.04 -4.02 10.44
C ILE A 79 23.20 -2.95 11.52
N LYS A 80 23.51 -3.29 12.78
CA LYS A 80 23.66 -2.30 13.85
C LYS A 80 25.12 -1.87 14.07
N ALA A 81 26.08 -2.51 13.43
CA ALA A 81 27.51 -2.30 13.70
C ALA A 81 28.18 -1.45 12.62
N GLY A 82 28.76 -0.31 13.03
CA GLY A 82 29.74 0.43 12.22
C GLY A 82 29.15 1.46 11.25
N HIS A 83 27.96 1.99 11.51
CA HIS A 83 27.42 3.10 10.74
C HIS A 83 28.01 4.43 11.19
N ASP A 84 28.33 5.27 10.23
CA ASP A 84 28.58 6.69 10.44
C ASP A 84 27.21 7.36 10.68
N ASP A 85 27.09 8.21 11.70
CA ASP A 85 25.81 8.87 12.06
C ASP A 85 25.29 9.81 10.94
N ASN A 86 26.08 9.98 9.86
CA ASN A 86 25.77 10.82 8.70
C ASN A 86 25.05 10.10 7.55
N ILE A 87 24.67 8.82 7.69
CA ILE A 87 23.91 8.12 6.64
C ILE A 87 22.47 8.66 6.63
N LYS A 88 22.05 9.21 5.48
CA LYS A 88 20.67 9.70 5.32
C LYS A 88 19.72 8.51 5.22
N ASP A 89 18.53 8.67 5.80
CA ASP A 89 17.47 7.68 5.69
C ASP A 89 17.11 7.42 4.21
N GLY A 90 17.01 6.14 3.83
CA GLY A 90 16.82 5.70 2.44
C GLY A 90 18.11 5.45 1.63
N ASP A 91 19.29 5.83 2.13
CA ASP A 91 20.55 5.50 1.48
C ASP A 91 20.95 4.03 1.68
N ARG A 92 21.68 3.45 0.72
CA ARG A 92 22.18 2.07 0.83
C ARG A 92 23.23 1.98 1.92
N LEU A 93 22.98 1.13 2.92
CA LEU A 93 23.91 0.87 4.02
C LEU A 93 25.10 0.02 3.52
N PRO A 94 26.35 0.54 3.56
CA PRO A 94 27.52 -0.25 3.25
C PRO A 94 27.84 -1.16 4.44
N LEU A 95 27.47 -2.43 4.34
CA LEU A 95 27.69 -3.39 5.42
C LEU A 95 29.05 -4.10 5.28
N PRO A 96 29.88 -4.14 6.33
CA PRO A 96 31.11 -4.92 6.30
C PRO A 96 30.79 -6.42 6.29
N ILE A 97 31.07 -7.07 5.15
CA ILE A 97 30.83 -8.49 4.95
C ILE A 97 31.99 -9.29 5.57
N LYS A 98 31.65 -10.32 6.34
CA LYS A 98 32.60 -11.30 6.89
C LYS A 98 32.22 -12.70 6.45
N ASP A 99 33.20 -13.51 6.08
CA ASP A 99 32.98 -14.92 5.78
C ASP A 99 32.93 -15.72 7.10
N LEU A 100 31.86 -16.48 7.29
CA LEU A 100 31.64 -17.35 8.46
C LEU A 100 32.19 -18.75 8.22
N GLY A 101 32.13 -19.23 6.98
CA GLY A 101 32.56 -20.57 6.60
C GLY A 101 31.86 -21.07 5.35
N SER A 102 31.89 -22.38 5.14
CA SER A 102 31.18 -23.06 4.07
C SER A 102 30.16 -24.06 4.62
N CYS A 103 29.19 -24.41 3.78
CA CYS A 103 28.26 -25.51 4.02
C CYS A 103 28.59 -26.71 3.13
N GLU A 104 28.38 -27.90 3.67
CA GLU A 104 28.58 -29.16 2.95
C GLU A 104 27.42 -29.45 1.98
N VAL A 105 26.21 -29.08 2.39
CA VAL A 105 24.98 -29.17 1.58
C VAL A 105 24.73 -27.86 0.85
N TYR A 106 24.07 -27.92 -0.32
CA TYR A 106 23.68 -26.71 -1.04
C TYR A 106 22.53 -26.00 -0.30
N PRO A 107 22.74 -24.80 0.27
CA PRO A 107 21.76 -24.15 1.12
C PRO A 107 20.54 -23.70 0.31
N GLN A 108 19.41 -24.38 0.52
CA GLN A 108 18.10 -24.00 -0.06
C GLN A 108 17.34 -23.09 0.89
N THR A 109 17.39 -23.38 2.19
CA THR A 109 16.82 -22.52 3.24
C THR A 109 17.85 -22.28 4.34
N LEU A 110 17.76 -21.11 4.96
CA LEU A 110 18.61 -20.70 6.06
C LEU A 110 17.73 -19.99 7.09
N GLN A 111 17.78 -20.42 8.34
CA GLN A 111 16.94 -19.84 9.40
C GLN A 111 17.70 -19.76 10.73
N HIS A 112 17.57 -18.63 11.42
CA HIS A 112 18.08 -18.49 12.79
C HIS A 112 17.12 -19.19 13.75
N SER A 113 17.64 -19.75 14.85
CA SER A 113 16.78 -20.04 15.99
C SER A 113 16.20 -18.73 16.55
N PRO A 114 15.02 -18.73 17.19
CA PRO A 114 14.40 -17.49 17.68
C PRO A 114 15.29 -16.64 18.61
N ASN A 115 16.16 -17.29 19.38
CA ASN A 115 17.16 -16.60 20.23
C ASN A 115 18.44 -16.15 19.50
N GLY A 116 18.57 -16.37 18.18
CA GLY A 116 19.74 -16.03 17.36
C GLY A 116 21.00 -16.87 17.61
N ARG A 117 20.95 -17.86 18.51
CA ARG A 117 22.14 -18.64 18.92
C ARG A 117 22.58 -19.66 17.87
N PHE A 118 21.63 -20.24 17.16
CA PHE A 118 21.85 -21.29 16.17
C PHE A 118 21.33 -20.85 14.81
N VAL A 119 21.88 -21.47 13.78
CA VAL A 119 21.43 -21.32 12.40
C VAL A 119 21.25 -22.71 11.84
N VAL A 120 20.12 -22.98 11.22
CA VAL A 120 19.91 -24.19 10.44
C VAL A 120 20.05 -23.88 8.96
N VAL A 121 20.70 -24.79 8.26
CA VAL A 121 20.78 -24.82 6.81
C VAL A 121 20.12 -26.11 6.35
N CYS A 122 19.12 -26.02 5.47
CA CYS A 122 18.51 -27.19 4.85
C CYS A 122 18.78 -27.17 3.35
N GLY A 123 19.06 -28.34 2.79
CA GLY A 123 19.42 -28.52 1.40
C GLY A 123 19.51 -30.00 1.03
N ASP A 124 19.08 -30.35 -0.18
CA ASP A 124 19.26 -31.69 -0.75
C ASP A 124 18.72 -32.85 0.13
N GLY A 125 17.67 -32.58 0.92
CA GLY A 125 17.05 -33.57 1.83
C GLY A 125 17.78 -33.76 3.15
N GLU A 126 18.74 -32.90 3.46
CA GLU A 126 19.52 -32.88 4.69
C GLU A 126 19.36 -31.53 5.41
N TYR A 127 19.59 -31.55 6.72
CA TYR A 127 19.70 -30.34 7.53
C TYR A 127 20.96 -30.37 8.38
N ILE A 128 21.57 -29.19 8.57
CA ILE A 128 22.72 -29.01 9.46
C ILE A 128 22.49 -27.78 10.33
N ILE A 129 22.69 -27.95 11.63
CA ILE A 129 22.59 -26.88 12.63
C ILE A 129 24.01 -26.42 12.99
N TYR A 130 24.26 -25.12 12.83
CA TYR A 130 25.49 -24.46 13.21
C TYR A 130 25.28 -23.49 14.38
N THR A 131 26.34 -23.15 15.10
CA THR A 131 26.34 -21.99 15.99
C THR A 131 26.47 -20.71 15.18
N ALA A 132 25.60 -19.72 15.44
CA ALA A 132 25.56 -18.48 14.66
C ALA A 132 26.87 -17.66 14.76
N LEU A 133 27.58 -17.73 15.89
CA LEU A 133 28.78 -16.92 16.15
C LEU A 133 30.05 -17.45 15.46
N ALA A 134 30.27 -18.75 15.54
CA ALA A 134 31.55 -19.37 15.16
C ALA A 134 31.41 -20.44 14.07
N TRP A 135 30.20 -20.59 13.51
CA TRP A 135 29.89 -21.53 12.43
C TRP A 135 30.29 -22.98 12.73
N ARG A 136 30.09 -23.42 13.99
CA ARG A 136 30.45 -24.79 14.42
C ARG A 136 29.23 -25.69 14.33
N ASN A 137 29.39 -26.87 13.72
CA ASN A 137 28.33 -27.88 13.64
C ASN A 137 27.89 -28.33 15.05
N LYS A 138 26.57 -28.40 15.25
CA LYS A 138 25.91 -28.85 16.48
C LYS A 138 25.05 -30.08 16.31
N GLY A 139 24.49 -30.27 15.12
CA GLY A 139 23.65 -31.41 14.80
C GLY A 139 23.41 -31.45 13.31
N PHE A 140 23.12 -32.63 12.79
CA PHE A 140 22.82 -32.86 11.39
C PHE A 140 21.89 -34.06 11.28
N GLY A 141 21.22 -34.20 10.14
CA GLY A 141 20.38 -35.34 9.85
C GLY A 141 19.67 -35.20 8.52
N ASN A 142 18.85 -36.19 8.20
CA ASN A 142 17.99 -36.15 7.02
C ASN A 142 16.69 -35.42 7.37
N GLY A 143 16.22 -34.59 6.45
CA GLY A 143 15.01 -33.80 6.62
C GLY A 143 14.66 -33.04 5.36
N LEU A 144 13.40 -33.13 4.94
CA LEU A 144 12.84 -32.33 3.84
C LEU A 144 12.59 -30.90 4.31
N GLU A 145 12.15 -30.74 5.56
CA GLU A 145 11.86 -29.45 6.19
C GLU A 145 12.28 -29.46 7.65
N PHE A 146 12.59 -28.27 8.15
CA PHE A 146 13.01 -28.02 9.51
C PHE A 146 12.30 -26.78 10.04
N VAL A 147 11.81 -26.83 11.29
CA VAL A 147 11.26 -25.63 11.95
C VAL A 147 11.65 -25.58 13.42
N TRP A 148 11.89 -24.36 13.90
CA TRP A 148 12.17 -24.09 15.32
C TRP A 148 10.88 -23.87 16.12
N ALA A 149 10.86 -24.35 17.36
CA ALA A 149 9.91 -23.88 18.37
C ALA A 149 10.34 -22.48 18.85
N LEU A 150 9.39 -21.68 19.33
CA LEU A 150 9.64 -20.31 19.80
C LEU A 150 10.65 -20.25 20.96
N ASP A 151 10.71 -21.30 21.79
CA ASP A 151 11.64 -21.40 22.93
C ASP A 151 13.11 -21.63 22.53
N SER A 152 13.38 -21.86 21.24
CA SER A 152 14.70 -22.14 20.65
C SER A 152 15.42 -23.40 21.15
N ASN A 153 14.78 -24.22 21.99
CA ASN A 153 15.36 -25.45 22.52
C ASN A 153 14.75 -26.70 21.87
N GLU A 154 13.55 -26.55 21.32
CA GLU A 154 12.86 -27.58 20.58
C GLU A 154 12.83 -27.27 19.08
N TYR A 155 12.83 -28.33 18.28
CA TYR A 155 12.67 -28.23 16.82
C TYR A 155 12.02 -29.50 16.28
N ALA A 156 11.39 -29.36 15.12
CA ALA A 156 10.81 -30.46 14.38
C ALA A 156 11.47 -30.60 13.01
N VAL A 157 11.61 -31.85 12.57
CA VAL A 157 12.14 -32.20 11.26
C VAL A 157 11.17 -33.14 10.56
N ARG A 158 10.77 -32.80 9.34
CA ARG A 158 9.94 -33.66 8.49
C ARG A 158 10.85 -34.54 7.65
N GLU A 159 11.02 -35.80 8.02
CA GLU A 159 11.82 -36.78 7.24
C GLU A 159 11.06 -37.27 6.00
N SER A 160 9.74 -37.41 6.11
CA SER A 160 8.86 -37.84 5.01
C SER A 160 7.46 -37.27 5.20
N THR A 161 6.55 -37.57 4.27
CA THR A 161 5.13 -37.18 4.41
C THR A 161 4.42 -37.88 5.57
N THR A 162 4.97 -38.93 6.17
CA THR A 162 4.33 -39.67 7.28
C THR A 162 5.11 -39.60 8.58
N LYS A 163 6.29 -38.98 8.57
CA LYS A 163 7.21 -39.02 9.70
C LYS A 163 7.78 -37.64 10.00
N ILE A 164 7.35 -37.10 11.13
CA ILE A 164 7.90 -35.90 11.74
C ILE A 164 8.57 -36.30 13.05
N LYS A 165 9.82 -35.86 13.24
CA LYS A 165 10.58 -36.07 14.46
C LYS A 165 10.68 -34.77 15.25
N LEU A 166 10.54 -34.89 16.56
CA LEU A 166 10.72 -33.81 17.51
C LEU A 166 12.04 -33.98 18.24
N TYR A 167 12.74 -32.88 18.47
CA TYR A 167 14.00 -32.84 19.18
C TYR A 167 13.93 -31.81 20.29
N LYS A 168 14.55 -32.10 21.43
CA LYS A 168 14.75 -31.15 22.54
C LYS A 168 16.21 -31.18 22.95
N ASN A 169 16.85 -30.02 23.02
CA ASN A 169 18.29 -29.90 23.33
C ASN A 169 19.16 -30.80 22.43
N PHE A 170 18.86 -30.85 21.13
CA PHE A 170 19.56 -31.67 20.13
C PHE A 170 19.48 -33.19 20.35
N LYS A 171 18.52 -33.66 21.15
CA LYS A 171 18.23 -35.09 21.33
C LYS A 171 16.83 -35.40 20.82
N GLU A 172 16.72 -36.48 20.04
CA GLU A 172 15.44 -36.95 19.51
C GLU A 172 14.51 -37.36 20.65
N ARG A 173 13.25 -36.96 20.56
CA ARG A 173 12.17 -37.39 21.45
C ARG A 173 11.38 -38.50 20.75
N PRO A 174 11.63 -39.78 21.09
CA PRO A 174 10.99 -40.88 20.39
C PRO A 174 9.47 -40.87 20.62
N ASN A 175 8.71 -41.15 19.56
CA ASN A 175 7.24 -41.24 19.57
C ASN A 175 6.52 -39.99 20.10
N ALA A 176 7.16 -38.82 20.02
CA ALA A 176 6.59 -37.58 20.52
C ALA A 176 5.41 -37.05 19.69
N LEU A 177 5.30 -37.45 18.41
CA LEU A 177 4.16 -37.08 17.57
C LEU A 177 3.65 -38.30 16.80
N LYS A 178 2.34 -38.51 16.80
CA LYS A 178 1.67 -39.53 16.00
C LYS A 178 0.78 -38.84 14.98
N LEU A 179 1.09 -39.02 13.70
CA LEU A 179 0.30 -38.50 12.60
C LEU A 179 -0.72 -39.54 12.15
N ASN A 180 -1.96 -39.11 11.94
CA ASN A 180 -3.03 -39.90 11.32
C ASN A 180 -3.29 -39.49 9.86
N PHE A 181 -2.49 -38.58 9.30
CA PHE A 181 -2.58 -38.10 7.92
C PHE A 181 -1.19 -37.86 7.32
N MET A 182 -1.15 -37.55 6.02
CA MET A 182 0.08 -37.21 5.31
C MET A 182 0.41 -35.72 5.45
N ALA A 183 1.55 -35.41 6.06
CA ALA A 183 2.09 -34.07 6.20
C ALA A 183 2.75 -33.57 4.90
N GLU A 184 2.21 -32.50 4.34
CA GLU A 184 2.78 -31.80 3.18
C GLU A 184 3.79 -30.73 3.58
N GLY A 185 3.65 -30.16 4.78
CA GLY A 185 4.52 -29.10 5.28
C GLY A 185 4.48 -28.97 6.80
N ILE A 186 5.52 -28.38 7.39
CA ILE A 186 5.58 -28.03 8.81
C ILE A 186 5.87 -26.54 9.05
N TYR A 187 5.34 -26.00 10.14
CA TYR A 187 5.51 -24.61 10.55
C TYR A 187 5.90 -24.50 12.03
N GLY A 188 6.88 -23.64 12.31
CA GLY A 188 7.37 -23.37 13.66
C GLY A 188 6.58 -22.29 14.39
N GLY A 189 7.02 -21.97 15.61
CA GLY A 189 6.44 -20.95 16.48
C GLY A 189 5.97 -21.49 17.82
N THR A 190 4.91 -20.91 18.39
CA THR A 190 4.39 -21.29 19.72
C THR A 190 3.90 -22.72 19.77
N LEU A 191 3.30 -23.18 18.67
CA LEU A 191 2.82 -24.54 18.45
C LEU A 191 3.42 -25.09 17.15
N LEU A 192 3.54 -26.40 17.06
CA LEU A 192 3.97 -27.06 15.82
C LEU A 192 2.78 -27.13 14.85
N GLY A 193 2.86 -26.40 13.75
CA GLY A 193 1.90 -26.52 12.66
C GLY A 193 2.26 -27.66 11.72
N VAL A 194 1.32 -28.55 11.42
CA VAL A 194 1.46 -29.61 10.42
C VAL A 194 0.36 -29.47 9.39
N LYS A 195 0.76 -29.20 8.15
CA LYS A 195 -0.13 -29.01 7.00
C LYS A 195 -0.53 -30.34 6.37
N SER A 196 -1.83 -30.52 6.20
CA SER A 196 -2.45 -31.53 5.35
C SER A 196 -2.82 -30.91 3.98
N THR A 197 -3.39 -31.73 3.10
CA THR A 197 -3.97 -31.29 1.82
C THR A 197 -5.15 -30.33 2.00
N THR A 198 -5.88 -30.41 3.11
CA THR A 198 -7.13 -29.65 3.32
C THR A 198 -7.18 -28.81 4.59
N TYR A 199 -6.31 -29.05 5.57
CA TYR A 199 -6.34 -28.39 6.87
C TYR A 199 -4.93 -28.22 7.47
N LEU A 200 -4.84 -27.40 8.52
CA LEU A 200 -3.67 -27.22 9.37
C LEU A 200 -3.97 -27.75 10.77
N ASN A 201 -3.17 -28.70 11.26
CA ASN A 201 -3.22 -29.13 12.66
C ASN A 201 -2.12 -28.42 13.47
N LEU A 202 -2.49 -27.83 14.59
CA LEU A 202 -1.57 -27.24 15.56
C LEU A 202 -1.38 -28.22 16.73
N TYR A 203 -0.13 -28.57 17.00
CA TYR A 203 0.26 -29.50 18.05
C TYR A 203 1.05 -28.80 19.15
N ASP A 204 0.87 -29.25 20.38
CA ASP A 204 1.68 -28.83 21.50
C ASP A 204 3.06 -29.50 21.44
N TRP A 205 4.12 -28.71 21.56
CA TRP A 205 5.49 -29.19 21.46
C TRP A 205 5.87 -30.16 22.60
N GLU A 206 5.33 -29.93 23.79
CA GLU A 206 5.64 -30.74 24.97
C GLU A 206 4.91 -32.06 24.99
N THR A 207 3.60 -32.07 24.77
CA THR A 207 2.78 -33.29 24.86
C THR A 207 2.65 -34.03 23.53
N GLY A 208 2.80 -33.34 22.39
CA GLY A 208 2.49 -33.89 21.08
C GLY A 208 0.99 -34.03 20.80
N SER A 209 0.14 -33.54 21.69
CA SER A 209 -1.30 -33.55 21.55
C SER A 209 -1.77 -32.47 20.58
N ILE A 210 -2.87 -32.73 19.89
CA ILE A 210 -3.51 -31.74 19.03
C ILE A 210 -4.15 -30.64 19.89
N VAL A 211 -3.80 -29.39 19.62
CA VAL A 211 -4.38 -28.22 20.27
C VAL A 211 -5.61 -27.76 19.49
N ARG A 212 -5.49 -27.62 18.16
CA ARG A 212 -6.60 -27.21 17.29
C ARG A 212 -6.35 -27.63 15.85
N ARG A 213 -7.41 -28.02 15.15
CA ARG A 213 -7.45 -28.12 13.68
C ARG A 213 -8.09 -26.86 13.11
N ILE A 214 -7.50 -26.34 12.04
CA ILE A 214 -8.00 -25.18 11.31
C ILE A 214 -8.17 -25.60 9.85
N ASP A 215 -9.39 -25.50 9.33
CA ASP A 215 -9.76 -25.96 7.98
C ASP A 215 -9.35 -24.97 6.90
N VAL A 216 -8.04 -24.72 6.81
CA VAL A 216 -7.41 -23.84 5.82
C VAL A 216 -6.14 -24.48 5.28
N ILE A 217 -5.74 -24.08 4.07
CA ILE A 217 -4.52 -24.55 3.42
C ILE A 217 -3.46 -23.44 3.47
N PRO A 218 -2.55 -23.46 4.46
CA PRO A 218 -1.54 -22.41 4.58
C PRO A 218 -0.49 -22.50 3.48
N LYS A 219 -0.04 -21.34 3.01
CA LYS A 219 1.25 -21.11 2.35
C LYS A 219 2.33 -20.87 3.42
N SER A 220 2.05 -20.01 4.39
CA SER A 220 2.93 -19.74 5.54
C SER A 220 2.14 -19.47 6.82
N VAL A 221 2.81 -19.65 7.97
CA VAL A 221 2.26 -19.40 9.31
C VAL A 221 3.26 -18.55 10.09
N HIS A 222 2.78 -17.45 10.68
CA HIS A 222 3.61 -16.49 11.39
C HIS A 222 3.06 -16.23 12.79
N TRP A 223 3.83 -16.55 13.82
CA TRP A 223 3.48 -16.29 15.21
C TRP A 223 4.02 -14.93 15.69
N SER A 224 3.28 -14.27 16.58
CA SER A 224 3.79 -13.11 17.31
C SER A 224 4.95 -13.51 18.23
N ASP A 225 5.81 -12.56 18.59
CA ASP A 225 6.94 -12.81 19.49
C ASP A 225 6.50 -13.26 20.88
N ILE A 226 5.33 -12.80 21.33
CA ILE A 226 4.69 -13.20 22.59
C ILE A 226 4.05 -14.58 22.46
N GLY A 227 3.66 -14.95 21.23
CA GLY A 227 3.09 -16.25 20.89
C GLY A 227 1.59 -16.37 21.12
N ASP A 228 0.89 -15.24 21.29
CA ASP A 228 -0.54 -15.14 21.52
C ASP A 228 -1.35 -14.87 20.24
N LEU A 229 -0.72 -14.36 19.17
CA LEU A 229 -1.34 -14.12 17.87
C LEU A 229 -0.65 -14.97 16.81
N VAL A 230 -1.43 -15.48 15.87
CA VAL A 230 -0.94 -16.23 14.71
C VAL A 230 -1.62 -15.75 13.44
N THR A 231 -0.81 -15.44 12.42
CA THR A 231 -1.27 -15.19 11.07
C THR A 231 -1.10 -16.45 10.22
N ILE A 232 -2.17 -16.89 9.59
CA ILE A 232 -2.19 -18.02 8.67
C ILE A 232 -2.43 -17.48 7.26
N ALA A 233 -1.36 -17.41 6.47
CA ALA A 233 -1.41 -16.92 5.10
C ALA A 233 -1.82 -18.05 4.15
N CYS A 234 -2.92 -17.88 3.43
CA CYS A 234 -3.41 -18.79 2.40
C CYS A 234 -3.12 -18.22 1.00
N GLU A 235 -3.78 -18.74 -0.03
CA GLU A 235 -3.53 -18.34 -1.41
C GLU A 235 -3.86 -16.87 -1.68
N ASP A 236 -5.10 -16.47 -1.39
CA ASP A 236 -5.64 -15.15 -1.67
C ASP A 236 -6.15 -14.43 -0.41
N THR A 237 -6.10 -15.12 0.73
CA THR A 237 -6.58 -14.61 2.01
C THR A 237 -5.60 -14.95 3.11
N PHE A 238 -5.63 -14.20 4.21
CA PHE A 238 -4.98 -14.61 5.44
C PHE A 238 -5.89 -14.36 6.65
N TYR A 239 -5.69 -15.18 7.66
CA TYR A 239 -6.47 -15.16 8.90
C TYR A 239 -5.57 -14.83 10.06
N VAL A 240 -6.07 -14.02 11.00
CA VAL A 240 -5.41 -13.77 12.28
C VAL A 240 -6.24 -14.38 13.38
N LEU A 241 -5.62 -15.23 14.19
CA LEU A 241 -6.23 -15.90 15.32
C LEU A 241 -5.45 -15.57 16.60
N ARG A 242 -6.15 -15.54 17.72
CA ARG A 242 -5.57 -15.40 19.05
C ARG A 242 -5.56 -16.75 19.75
N PHE A 243 -4.39 -17.17 20.23
CA PHE A 243 -4.20 -18.39 20.98
C PHE A 243 -4.33 -18.13 22.48
N ASN A 244 -5.34 -18.74 23.11
CA ASN A 244 -5.55 -18.69 24.55
C ASN A 244 -4.99 -19.95 25.22
N ARG A 245 -3.72 -19.88 25.63
CA ARG A 245 -3.05 -20.98 26.34
C ARG A 245 -3.76 -21.37 27.64
N GLN A 246 -4.33 -20.41 28.37
CA GLN A 246 -5.01 -20.69 29.64
C GLN A 246 -6.28 -21.52 29.41
N ALA A 247 -7.07 -21.20 28.39
CA ALA A 247 -8.25 -21.97 28.03
C ALA A 247 -7.91 -23.42 27.67
N TYR A 248 -6.81 -23.63 26.91
CA TYR A 248 -6.30 -24.96 26.62
C TYR A 248 -5.90 -25.73 27.90
N THR A 249 -5.11 -25.12 28.78
CA THR A 249 -4.69 -25.76 30.04
C THR A 249 -5.87 -26.10 30.94
N GLN A 250 -6.84 -25.18 31.09
CA GLN A 250 -8.05 -25.42 31.89
C GLN A 250 -8.89 -26.57 31.33
N PHE A 251 -9.00 -26.69 30.00
CA PHE A 251 -9.69 -27.82 29.38
C PHE A 251 -9.01 -29.16 29.70
N LEU A 252 -7.68 -29.21 29.64
CA LEU A 252 -6.91 -30.40 30.03
C LEU A 252 -7.09 -30.75 31.51
N GLU A 253 -7.03 -29.76 32.40
CA GLU A 253 -7.21 -29.95 33.85
C GLU A 253 -8.64 -30.40 34.21
N SER A 254 -9.64 -29.97 33.44
CA SER A 254 -11.02 -30.41 33.60
C SER A 254 -11.26 -31.87 33.20
N GLY A 255 -10.25 -32.54 32.62
CA GLY A 255 -10.34 -33.91 32.12
C GLY A 255 -11.09 -34.02 30.79
N GLY A 256 -11.14 -32.93 30.00
CA GLY A 256 -11.76 -32.94 28.69
C GLY A 256 -11.02 -33.86 27.71
N GLU A 257 -11.77 -34.70 26.99
CA GLU A 257 -11.18 -35.52 25.92
C GLU A 257 -10.85 -34.65 24.71
N ILE A 258 -9.59 -34.70 24.28
CA ILE A 258 -9.13 -34.01 23.07
C ILE A 258 -9.63 -34.82 21.86
N GLY A 259 -10.66 -34.31 21.19
CA GLY A 259 -11.14 -34.88 19.94
C GLY A 259 -10.21 -34.63 18.75
N ASP A 260 -10.60 -35.10 17.57
CA ASP A 260 -9.81 -34.97 16.35
C ASP A 260 -9.59 -33.52 15.88
N GLU A 261 -10.41 -32.57 16.34
CA GLU A 261 -10.31 -31.15 16.02
C GLU A 261 -9.61 -30.32 17.12
N GLY A 262 -9.18 -30.95 18.21
CA GLY A 262 -8.61 -30.26 19.37
C GLY A 262 -9.64 -29.46 20.19
N VAL A 263 -9.16 -28.42 20.86
CA VAL A 263 -9.93 -27.60 21.81
C VAL A 263 -10.36 -26.30 21.13
N GLU A 264 -11.65 -26.13 20.89
CA GLU A 264 -12.20 -24.94 20.23
C GLU A 264 -11.92 -23.65 21.00
N GLN A 265 -12.04 -23.68 22.33
CA GLN A 265 -11.80 -22.52 23.20
C GLN A 265 -10.34 -22.07 23.23
N ALA A 266 -9.40 -22.86 22.68
CA ALA A 266 -7.99 -22.50 22.62
C ALA A 266 -7.70 -21.41 21.58
N PHE A 267 -8.59 -21.21 20.60
CA PHE A 267 -8.41 -20.21 19.55
C PHE A 267 -9.63 -19.30 19.41
N GLU A 268 -9.35 -18.01 19.29
CA GLU A 268 -10.34 -16.98 18.98
C GLU A 268 -10.02 -16.37 17.62
N PHE A 269 -11.05 -16.15 16.80
CA PHE A 269 -10.90 -15.48 15.52
C PHE A 269 -10.79 -13.96 15.72
N VAL A 270 -9.76 -13.34 15.16
CA VAL A 270 -9.54 -11.89 15.24
C VAL A 270 -10.02 -11.18 13.98
N THR A 271 -9.49 -11.59 12.82
CA THR A 271 -9.86 -10.98 11.54
C THR A 271 -9.49 -11.87 10.35
N GLU A 272 -10.12 -11.61 9.21
CA GLU A 272 -9.74 -12.13 7.89
C GLU A 272 -9.47 -10.97 6.93
N ILE A 273 -8.48 -11.14 6.07
CA ILE A 273 -8.12 -10.13 5.06
C ILE A 273 -7.97 -10.83 3.72
N GLN A 274 -8.60 -10.26 2.68
CA GLN A 274 -8.53 -10.74 1.31
C GLN A 274 -7.30 -10.19 0.59
N GLU A 275 -6.11 -10.56 1.06
CA GLU A 275 -4.84 -10.31 0.39
C GLU A 275 -3.92 -11.53 0.43
N SER A 276 -3.10 -11.68 -0.61
CA SER A 276 -2.07 -12.71 -0.69
C SER A 276 -0.75 -12.22 -0.09
N ILE A 277 -0.28 -12.87 0.99
CA ILE A 277 0.99 -12.55 1.64
C ILE A 277 2.14 -13.27 0.92
N LYS A 278 3.19 -12.52 0.59
CA LYS A 278 4.46 -13.06 0.08
C LYS A 278 5.45 -13.30 1.22
N THR A 279 5.64 -12.32 2.09
CA THR A 279 6.45 -12.44 3.31
C THR A 279 5.80 -11.63 4.42
N GLY A 280 5.99 -12.02 5.68
CA GLY A 280 5.47 -11.24 6.80
C GLY A 280 6.17 -11.57 8.11
N THR A 281 6.11 -10.62 9.04
CA THR A 281 6.64 -10.75 10.39
C THR A 281 5.78 -9.93 11.35
N TRP A 282 5.67 -10.42 12.58
CA TRP A 282 5.07 -9.66 13.67
C TRP A 282 6.10 -8.69 14.27
N VAL A 283 5.62 -7.53 14.72
CA VAL A 283 6.37 -6.54 15.51
C VAL A 283 5.43 -6.04 16.61
N GLY A 284 5.53 -6.65 17.79
CA GLY A 284 4.50 -6.50 18.83
C GLY A 284 3.14 -6.99 18.30
N ASP A 285 2.11 -6.16 18.45
CA ASP A 285 0.75 -6.47 18.01
C ASP A 285 0.47 -6.09 16.54
N CYS A 286 1.50 -5.66 15.81
CA CYS A 286 1.39 -5.27 14.41
C CYS A 286 1.96 -6.37 13.51
N PHE A 287 1.19 -6.86 12.55
CA PHE A 287 1.68 -7.79 11.55
C PHE A 287 2.08 -7.03 10.29
N ILE A 288 3.38 -6.97 9.99
CA ILE A 288 3.93 -6.29 8.81
C ILE A 288 4.14 -7.34 7.72
N TYR A 289 3.63 -7.08 6.51
CA TYR A 289 3.72 -8.04 5.42
C TYR A 289 3.87 -7.38 4.05
N THR A 290 4.41 -8.15 3.11
CA THR A 290 4.48 -7.78 1.71
C THR A 290 3.45 -8.60 0.92
N ASN A 291 2.74 -7.96 0.00
CA ASN A 291 1.76 -8.64 -0.86
C ASN A 291 2.30 -8.93 -2.27
N THR A 292 1.52 -9.65 -3.08
CA THR A 292 1.88 -10.01 -4.46
C THR A 292 1.97 -8.83 -5.42
N VAL A 293 1.38 -7.69 -5.06
CA VAL A 293 1.46 -6.41 -5.79
C VAL A 293 2.69 -5.60 -5.36
N ASN A 294 3.62 -6.22 -4.63
CA ASN A 294 4.82 -5.59 -4.08
C ASN A 294 4.47 -4.34 -3.25
N ARG A 295 3.50 -4.46 -2.34
CA ARG A 295 3.21 -3.42 -1.34
C ARG A 295 3.63 -3.92 0.04
N LEU A 296 4.29 -3.05 0.80
CA LEU A 296 4.48 -3.20 2.24
C LEU A 296 3.22 -2.70 2.93
N ASN A 297 2.49 -3.62 3.53
CA ASN A 297 1.33 -3.34 4.35
C ASN A 297 1.65 -3.70 5.79
N TYR A 298 0.90 -3.13 6.72
CA TYR A 298 0.83 -3.68 8.06
C TYR A 298 -0.62 -3.74 8.52
N LEU A 299 -0.88 -4.69 9.41
CA LEU A 299 -2.16 -4.98 10.00
C LEU A 299 -2.10 -4.70 11.50
N VAL A 300 -3.08 -3.94 12.00
CA VAL A 300 -3.34 -3.77 13.43
C VAL A 300 -4.82 -3.97 13.68
N GLY A 301 -5.14 -4.87 14.61
CA GLY A 301 -6.53 -5.28 14.86
C GLY A 301 -7.13 -5.91 13.59
N ALA A 302 -8.15 -5.25 13.03
CA ALA A 302 -8.86 -5.70 11.82
C ALA A 302 -8.59 -4.81 10.59
N GLN A 303 -7.70 -3.82 10.70
CA GLN A 303 -7.46 -2.86 9.62
C GLN A 303 -6.06 -2.99 9.04
N THR A 304 -5.99 -3.00 7.72
CA THR A 304 -4.76 -3.02 6.93
C THR A 304 -4.46 -1.65 6.38
N PHE A 305 -3.19 -1.25 6.45
CA PHE A 305 -2.73 0.01 5.93
C PHE A 305 -1.48 -0.21 5.08
N THR A 306 -1.43 0.46 3.94
CA THR A 306 -0.25 0.43 3.08
C THR A 306 0.78 1.44 3.56
N ILE A 307 1.92 0.92 3.98
CA ILE A 307 3.12 1.72 4.30
C ILE A 307 3.75 2.18 2.99
N SER A 308 4.02 1.23 2.09
CA SER A 308 4.72 1.53 0.85
C SER A 308 4.41 0.66 -0.35
N HIS A 309 4.54 1.25 -1.53
CA HIS A 309 4.65 0.54 -2.79
C HIS A 309 6.14 0.33 -3.08
N PHE A 310 6.52 -0.89 -3.44
CA PHE A 310 7.87 -1.20 -3.88
C PHE A 310 7.94 -1.12 -5.40
N ASP A 311 8.23 0.07 -5.92
CA ASP A 311 8.82 0.23 -7.26
C ASP A 311 10.36 0.18 -7.20
N THR A 312 10.92 0.45 -6.00
CA THR A 312 12.35 0.39 -5.67
C THR A 312 12.55 -0.14 -4.24
N TYR A 313 13.74 -0.70 -3.94
CA TYR A 313 14.06 -1.40 -2.68
C TYR A 313 14.41 -0.49 -1.48
N ALA A 314 14.13 0.81 -1.54
CA ALA A 314 14.47 1.75 -0.47
C ALA A 314 13.25 2.10 0.37
N LEU A 315 13.34 1.87 1.68
CA LEU A 315 12.34 2.27 2.67
C LEU A 315 12.98 3.27 3.63
N SER A 316 12.26 4.34 3.94
CA SER A 316 12.64 5.31 4.97
C SER A 316 12.09 4.81 6.30
N LEU A 317 12.98 4.41 7.23
CA LEU A 317 12.58 3.83 8.51
C LEU A 317 11.75 4.83 9.33
N THR A 318 12.14 6.10 9.31
CA THR A 318 11.48 7.18 10.04
C THR A 318 10.02 7.36 9.61
N VAL A 319 9.72 7.22 8.32
CA VAL A 319 8.34 7.28 7.80
C VAL A 319 7.50 6.11 8.31
N ILE A 320 8.07 4.91 8.38
CA ILE A 320 7.37 3.72 8.87
C ILE A 320 7.05 3.86 10.36
N GLU A 321 8.03 4.27 11.16
CA GLU A 321 7.86 4.49 12.59
C GLU A 321 6.82 5.57 12.88
N TYR A 322 6.87 6.69 12.14
CA TYR A 322 5.87 7.76 12.24
C TYR A 322 4.45 7.26 11.91
N GLN A 323 4.28 6.59 10.76
CA GLN A 323 2.98 6.05 10.36
C GLN A 323 2.46 5.06 11.41
N THR A 324 3.32 4.16 11.88
CA THR A 324 2.95 3.17 12.90
C THR A 324 2.53 3.84 14.21
N ALA A 325 3.21 4.89 14.65
CA ALA A 325 2.87 5.65 15.86
C ALA A 325 1.48 6.32 15.73
N ILE A 326 1.22 7.01 14.61
CA ILE A 326 -0.10 7.61 14.33
C ILE A 326 -1.21 6.54 14.38
N LEU A 327 -0.95 5.37 13.83
CA LEU A 327 -1.95 4.30 13.71
C LEU A 327 -2.21 3.59 15.04
N ARG A 328 -1.21 3.60 15.94
CA ARG A 328 -1.37 3.22 17.34
C ARG A 328 -2.03 4.31 18.19
N SER A 329 -2.43 5.44 17.58
CA SER A 329 -2.93 6.64 18.26
C SER A 329 -1.92 7.26 19.25
N ASP A 330 -0.63 6.99 19.06
CA ASP A 330 0.47 7.57 19.85
C ASP A 330 1.00 8.82 19.15
N LEU A 331 0.31 9.95 19.38
CA LEU A 331 0.64 11.24 18.78
C LEU A 331 1.92 11.87 19.36
N GLU A 332 2.26 11.56 20.63
CA GLU A 332 3.45 12.10 21.29
C GLU A 332 4.73 11.58 20.63
N THR A 333 4.80 10.26 20.40
CA THR A 333 5.93 9.64 19.70
C THR A 333 6.00 10.12 18.25
N ALA A 334 4.86 10.28 17.57
CA ALA A 334 4.82 10.78 16.20
C ALA A 334 5.37 12.22 16.09
N GLU A 335 5.03 13.12 17.00
CA GLU A 335 5.53 14.51 17.00
C GLU A 335 7.06 14.57 17.19
N GLN A 336 7.61 13.72 18.07
CA GLN A 336 9.07 13.62 18.27
C GLN A 336 9.81 13.11 17.03
N LEU A 337 9.17 12.25 16.24
CA LEU A 337 9.75 11.69 15.01
C LEU A 337 9.62 12.64 13.81
N LEU A 338 8.69 13.60 13.83
CA LEU A 338 8.46 14.48 12.67
C LEU A 338 9.72 15.25 12.18
N PRO A 339 10.61 15.77 13.06
CA PRO A 339 11.83 16.46 12.64
C PRO A 339 12.86 15.56 11.95
N THR A 340 12.86 14.26 12.24
CA THR A 340 13.81 13.30 11.64
C THR A 340 13.39 12.87 10.23
N VAL A 341 12.13 13.11 9.85
CA VAL A 341 11.61 12.78 8.52
C VAL A 341 12.17 13.73 7.44
N PRO A 342 12.79 13.20 6.36
CA PRO A 342 13.24 13.98 5.21
C PRO A 342 12.11 14.78 4.55
N SER A 343 12.41 16.00 4.07
CA SER A 343 11.44 16.89 3.39
C SER A 343 10.70 16.23 2.23
N ASP A 344 11.39 15.32 1.53
CA ASP A 344 10.93 14.67 0.30
C ASP A 344 9.80 13.66 0.58
N GLN A 345 9.75 13.14 1.81
CA GLN A 345 8.73 12.17 2.25
C GLN A 345 7.56 12.82 3.00
N ARG A 346 7.63 14.12 3.31
CA ARG A 346 6.59 14.82 4.08
C ARG A 346 5.23 14.86 3.39
N ASN A 347 5.19 15.01 2.05
CA ASN A 347 3.93 14.95 1.30
C ASN A 347 3.24 13.59 1.39
N ARG A 348 4.02 12.53 1.49
CA ARG A 348 3.49 11.18 1.65
C ARG A 348 2.87 11.00 3.03
N ILE A 349 3.54 11.52 4.07
CA ILE A 349 2.98 11.55 5.43
C ILE A 349 1.71 12.40 5.46
N ALA A 350 1.68 13.56 4.80
CA ALA A 350 0.50 14.42 4.77
C ALA A 350 -0.71 13.72 4.15
N ARG A 351 -0.55 13.03 3.00
CA ARG A 351 -1.63 12.24 2.39
C ARG A 351 -2.07 11.08 3.27
N PHE A 352 -1.11 10.46 3.95
CA PHE A 352 -1.41 9.42 4.93
C PHE A 352 -2.24 9.97 6.10
N LEU A 353 -1.85 11.12 6.69
CA LEU A 353 -2.61 11.78 7.75
C LEU A 353 -4.02 12.20 7.30
N GLU A 354 -4.17 12.68 6.06
CA GLU A 354 -5.49 12.98 5.47
C GLU A 354 -6.37 11.73 5.37
N SER A 355 -5.79 10.58 4.98
CA SER A 355 -6.53 9.30 4.94
C SER A 355 -6.99 8.82 6.32
N GLN A 356 -6.29 9.23 7.38
CA GLN A 356 -6.65 8.96 8.78
C GLN A 356 -7.56 10.05 9.38
N ASP A 357 -8.09 10.97 8.57
CA ASP A 357 -8.92 12.11 8.96
C ASP A 357 -8.21 13.13 9.90
N LEU A 358 -6.88 13.03 10.05
CA LEU A 358 -6.04 13.97 10.80
C LEU A 358 -5.61 15.15 9.92
N LYS A 359 -6.59 15.84 9.35
CA LYS A 359 -6.38 16.88 8.33
C LYS A 359 -5.60 18.10 8.84
N GLU A 360 -5.74 18.45 10.12
CA GLU A 360 -5.02 19.59 10.70
C GLU A 360 -3.51 19.35 10.73
N LEU A 361 -3.09 18.17 11.20
CA LEU A 361 -1.69 17.75 11.17
C LEU A 361 -1.21 17.56 9.73
N ALA A 362 -2.05 17.03 8.85
CA ALA A 362 -1.72 16.89 7.43
C ALA A 362 -1.36 18.24 6.78
N LEU A 363 -2.07 19.32 7.14
CA LEU A 363 -1.80 20.66 6.61
C LEU A 363 -0.44 21.21 7.05
N GLU A 364 -0.05 20.96 8.31
CA GLU A 364 1.23 21.40 8.86
C GLU A 364 2.42 20.63 8.27
N VAL A 365 2.23 19.32 8.06
CA VAL A 365 3.29 18.44 7.55
C VAL A 365 3.45 18.56 6.04
N SER A 366 2.39 18.84 5.29
CA SER A 366 2.43 18.94 3.83
C SER A 366 3.48 19.98 3.39
N THR A 367 4.17 19.72 2.27
CA THR A 367 5.09 20.67 1.63
C THR A 367 4.58 21.12 0.26
N ASP A 368 3.65 20.36 -0.32
CA ASP A 368 3.01 20.66 -1.60
C ASP A 368 1.95 21.75 -1.46
N VAL A 369 2.06 22.77 -2.32
CA VAL A 369 1.17 23.93 -2.35
C VAL A 369 -0.24 23.54 -2.81
N GLU A 370 -0.37 22.56 -3.71
CA GLU A 370 -1.68 22.07 -4.16
C GLU A 370 -2.39 21.33 -3.05
N HIS A 371 -1.71 20.37 -2.43
CA HIS A 371 -2.25 19.58 -1.34
C HIS A 371 -2.60 20.43 -0.11
N LYS A 372 -1.74 21.40 0.25
CA LYS A 372 -2.05 22.38 1.31
C LYS A 372 -3.30 23.18 1.02
N PHE A 373 -3.50 23.60 -0.24
CA PHE A 373 -4.68 24.36 -0.62
C PHE A 373 -5.96 23.55 -0.42
N GLU A 374 -5.98 22.31 -0.91
CA GLU A 374 -7.12 21.41 -0.74
C GLU A 374 -7.43 21.15 0.74
N LEU A 375 -6.41 20.86 1.56
CA LEU A 375 -6.56 20.67 3.00
C LEU A 375 -7.08 21.93 3.71
N ALA A 376 -6.55 23.10 3.36
CA ALA A 376 -6.98 24.38 3.97
C ALA A 376 -8.45 24.70 3.63
N VAL A 377 -8.89 24.40 2.41
CA VAL A 377 -10.29 24.53 1.98
C VAL A 377 -11.18 23.54 2.75
N GLN A 378 -10.78 22.27 2.84
CA GLN A 378 -11.54 21.25 3.59
C GLN A 378 -11.68 21.58 5.08
N LEU A 379 -10.64 22.13 5.70
CA LEU A 379 -10.62 22.56 7.11
C LEU A 379 -11.29 23.92 7.36
N ASN A 380 -11.78 24.58 6.31
CA ASN A 380 -12.32 25.95 6.36
C ASN A 380 -11.32 26.98 6.93
N LYS A 381 -10.01 26.72 6.80
CA LYS A 381 -8.92 27.64 7.16
C LYS A 381 -8.69 28.64 6.01
N LEU A 382 -9.66 29.54 5.84
CA LEU A 382 -9.74 30.46 4.70
C LEU A 382 -8.53 31.40 4.60
N ASP A 383 -7.93 31.82 5.72
CA ASP A 383 -6.82 32.77 5.69
C ASP A 383 -5.58 32.15 5.02
N ALA A 384 -5.25 30.89 5.37
CA ALA A 384 -4.19 30.12 4.72
C ALA A 384 -4.51 29.81 3.24
N ALA A 385 -5.76 29.46 2.94
CA ALA A 385 -6.19 29.18 1.57
C ALA A 385 -6.08 30.42 0.65
N VAL A 386 -6.35 31.63 1.18
CA VAL A 386 -6.22 32.90 0.44
C VAL A 386 -4.76 33.24 0.18
N GLU A 387 -3.87 33.03 1.15
CA GLU A 387 -2.43 33.25 0.95
C GLU A 387 -1.91 32.36 -0.19
N ILE A 388 -2.24 31.06 -0.17
CA ILE A 388 -1.88 30.12 -1.23
C ILE A 388 -2.50 30.51 -2.58
N ALA A 389 -3.77 30.95 -2.59
CA ALA A 389 -4.43 31.41 -3.81
C ALA A 389 -3.79 32.67 -4.39
N ARG A 390 -3.22 33.56 -3.56
CA ARG A 390 -2.47 34.74 -4.02
C ARG A 390 -1.15 34.38 -4.67
N GLU A 391 -0.45 33.36 -4.17
CA GLU A 391 0.82 32.91 -4.75
C GLU A 391 0.63 32.24 -6.11
N VAL A 392 -0.35 31.32 -6.24
CA VAL A 392 -0.56 30.53 -7.47
C VAL A 392 -1.42 31.27 -8.50
N ASN A 393 -2.29 32.17 -8.04
CA ASN A 393 -3.13 33.06 -8.84
C ASN A 393 -3.89 32.40 -10.01
N THR A 394 -4.55 31.27 -9.76
CA THR A 394 -5.35 30.54 -10.76
C THR A 394 -6.85 30.77 -10.52
N GLU A 395 -7.63 30.92 -11.60
CA GLU A 395 -9.08 31.19 -11.53
C GLU A 395 -9.86 30.10 -10.78
N THR A 396 -9.48 28.83 -10.95
CA THR A 396 -10.12 27.68 -10.27
C THR A 396 -9.94 27.72 -8.75
N LYS A 397 -8.75 28.06 -8.27
CA LYS A 397 -8.46 28.18 -6.82
C LYS A 397 -9.22 29.34 -6.21
N TRP A 398 -9.23 30.50 -6.86
CA TRP A 398 -10.03 31.64 -6.41
C TRP A 398 -11.51 31.33 -6.31
N LYS A 399 -12.05 30.55 -7.26
CA LYS A 399 -13.43 30.08 -7.20
C LYS A 399 -13.68 29.16 -6.00
N ALA A 400 -12.82 28.17 -5.77
CA ALA A 400 -12.94 27.25 -4.64
C ALA A 400 -12.88 27.96 -3.27
N VAL A 401 -11.97 28.94 -3.12
CA VAL A 401 -11.94 29.79 -1.90
C VAL A 401 -13.20 30.66 -1.81
N GLY A 402 -13.69 31.20 -2.92
CA GLY A 402 -14.91 32.00 -2.97
C GLY A 402 -16.14 31.24 -2.50
N ASP A 403 -16.34 30.01 -2.98
CA ASP A 403 -17.46 29.15 -2.60
C ASP A 403 -17.39 28.76 -1.11
N SER A 404 -16.18 28.50 -0.61
CA SER A 404 -15.94 28.22 0.81
C SER A 404 -16.17 29.45 1.69
N ALA A 405 -15.75 30.63 1.24
CA ALA A 405 -15.98 31.90 1.92
C ALA A 405 -17.47 32.27 1.99
N LEU A 406 -18.24 31.98 0.94
CA LEU A 406 -19.71 32.14 0.94
C LEU A 406 -20.36 31.20 1.97
N SER A 407 -19.92 29.95 2.03
CA SER A 407 -20.41 28.96 3.01
C SER A 407 -20.08 29.37 4.45
N ALA A 408 -18.95 30.05 4.66
CA ALA A 408 -18.50 30.58 5.95
C ALA A 408 -19.02 32.00 6.25
N TRP A 409 -19.94 32.55 5.45
CA TRP A 409 -20.53 33.88 5.62
C TRP A 409 -19.53 35.05 5.54
N LYS A 410 -18.34 34.84 4.96
CA LYS A 410 -17.30 35.86 4.75
C LYS A 410 -17.50 36.58 3.40
N PHE A 411 -18.56 37.38 3.29
CA PHE A 411 -18.98 38.01 2.03
C PHE A 411 -17.92 38.94 1.40
N SER A 412 -17.17 39.70 2.21
CA SER A 412 -16.13 40.60 1.71
C SER A 412 -15.00 39.83 1.01
N LEU A 413 -14.62 38.68 1.58
CA LEU A 413 -13.61 37.81 1.00
C LEU A 413 -14.13 37.08 -0.23
N ALA A 414 -15.38 36.61 -0.19
CA ALA A 414 -16.03 36.01 -1.34
C ALA A 414 -16.09 36.97 -2.54
N GLU A 415 -16.38 38.26 -2.32
CA GLU A 415 -16.36 39.28 -3.37
C GLU A 415 -14.97 39.42 -4.01
N GLU A 416 -13.90 39.49 -3.21
CA GLU A 416 -12.51 39.54 -3.72
C GLU A 416 -12.19 38.29 -4.55
N CYS A 417 -12.54 37.12 -4.04
CA CYS A 417 -12.27 35.84 -4.68
C CYS A 417 -13.01 35.70 -6.02
N LEU A 418 -14.30 36.05 -6.06
CA LEU A 418 -15.12 35.98 -7.27
C LEU A 418 -14.67 36.99 -8.34
N LYS A 419 -14.22 38.19 -7.93
CA LYS A 419 -13.58 39.17 -8.83
C LYS A 419 -12.32 38.60 -9.48
N LYS A 420 -11.45 37.97 -8.68
CA LYS A 420 -10.21 37.36 -9.19
C LYS A 420 -10.47 36.10 -10.03
N ALA A 421 -11.52 35.34 -9.72
CA ALA A 421 -11.97 34.19 -10.49
C ALA A 421 -12.73 34.55 -11.79
N LYS A 422 -13.01 35.84 -12.04
CA LYS A 422 -13.86 36.33 -13.14
C LYS A 422 -15.24 35.65 -13.21
N ASP A 423 -15.76 35.24 -12.05
CA ASP A 423 -17.08 34.61 -11.97
C ASP A 423 -18.17 35.68 -11.91
N SER A 424 -18.54 36.17 -13.09
CA SER A 424 -19.55 37.22 -13.26
C SER A 424 -20.94 36.79 -12.77
N SER A 425 -21.24 35.48 -12.79
CA SER A 425 -22.54 34.96 -12.34
C SER A 425 -22.63 34.95 -10.81
N GLY A 426 -21.57 34.52 -10.13
CA GLY A 426 -21.47 34.58 -8.67
C GLY A 426 -21.50 36.01 -8.14
N LEU A 427 -20.78 36.92 -8.81
CA LEU A 427 -20.81 38.36 -8.46
C LEU A 427 -22.19 38.97 -8.66
N LEU A 428 -22.91 38.62 -9.74
CA LEU A 428 -24.27 39.10 -9.96
C LEU A 428 -25.19 38.67 -8.83
N LEU A 429 -25.13 37.40 -8.42
CA LEU A 429 -25.94 36.89 -7.30
C LEU A 429 -25.60 37.61 -6.00
N LEU A 430 -24.31 37.78 -5.69
CA LEU A 430 -23.87 38.46 -4.46
C LEU A 430 -24.32 39.93 -4.42
N TYR A 431 -24.19 40.67 -5.52
CA TYR A 431 -24.55 42.08 -5.58
C TYR A 431 -26.05 42.33 -5.64
N THR A 432 -26.81 41.45 -6.31
CA THR A 432 -28.28 41.54 -6.31
C THR A 432 -28.85 41.22 -4.94
N ALA A 433 -28.32 40.22 -4.24
CA ALA A 433 -28.73 39.88 -2.88
C ALA A 433 -28.39 40.98 -1.86
N SER A 434 -27.24 41.64 -2.01
CA SER A 434 -26.80 42.73 -1.12
C SER A 434 -27.35 44.11 -1.49
N GLY A 435 -28.00 44.27 -2.66
CA GLY A 435 -28.47 45.56 -3.15
C GLY A 435 -27.34 46.55 -3.49
N ASN A 436 -26.13 46.07 -3.79
CA ASN A 436 -24.96 46.92 -4.07
C ASN A 436 -25.00 47.49 -5.49
N ALA A 437 -25.68 48.62 -5.68
CA ALA A 437 -25.81 49.28 -6.99
C ALA A 437 -24.47 49.64 -7.65
N LYS A 438 -23.44 50.01 -6.86
CA LYS A 438 -22.10 50.33 -7.38
C LYS A 438 -21.43 49.08 -7.94
N GLY A 439 -21.47 47.97 -7.21
CA GLY A 439 -20.91 46.68 -7.64
C GLY A 439 -21.60 46.14 -8.89
N ILE A 440 -22.94 46.27 -8.99
CA ILE A 440 -23.69 45.87 -10.20
C ILE A 440 -23.25 46.67 -11.43
N LYS A 441 -22.98 47.98 -11.26
CA LYS A 441 -22.53 48.84 -12.37
C LYS A 441 -21.15 48.45 -12.89
N GLU A 442 -20.19 48.27 -11.98
CA GLU A 442 -18.83 47.81 -12.31
C GLU A 442 -18.87 46.43 -13.00
N LEU A 443 -19.72 45.52 -12.51
CA LEU A 443 -19.93 44.21 -13.11
C LEU A 443 -20.55 44.29 -14.51
N ALA A 444 -21.50 45.20 -14.72
CA ALA A 444 -22.14 45.40 -16.03
C ALA A 444 -21.12 45.85 -17.09
N GLU A 445 -20.29 46.83 -16.75
CA GLU A 445 -19.22 47.34 -17.62
C GLU A 445 -18.20 46.24 -17.96
N SER A 446 -17.77 45.46 -16.96
CA SER A 446 -16.87 44.31 -17.15
C SER A 446 -17.51 43.21 -18.01
N ALA A 447 -18.79 42.90 -17.79
CA ALA A 447 -19.51 41.86 -18.54
C ALA A 447 -19.70 42.25 -20.02
N VAL A 448 -19.87 43.54 -20.34
CA VAL A 448 -19.89 44.03 -21.72
C VAL A 448 -18.51 43.88 -22.37
N ALA A 449 -17.44 44.20 -21.65
CA ALA A 449 -16.07 44.02 -22.16
C ALA A 449 -15.73 42.54 -22.42
N ASP A 450 -16.17 41.64 -21.54
CA ASP A 450 -15.98 40.19 -21.65
C ASP A 450 -16.95 39.51 -22.66
N GLY A 451 -17.87 40.26 -23.27
CA GLY A 451 -18.87 39.74 -24.21
C GLY A 451 -20.00 38.91 -23.56
N LYS A 452 -20.10 38.91 -22.22
CA LYS A 452 -21.16 38.24 -21.44
C LYS A 452 -22.45 39.08 -21.42
N ASN A 453 -23.09 39.19 -22.58
CA ASN A 453 -24.25 40.05 -22.79
C ASN A 453 -25.47 39.73 -21.90
N ASN A 454 -25.64 38.47 -21.48
CA ASN A 454 -26.71 38.04 -20.58
C ASN A 454 -26.55 38.61 -19.16
N VAL A 455 -25.34 38.54 -18.59
CA VAL A 455 -25.02 39.08 -17.27
C VAL A 455 -25.12 40.60 -17.31
N ALA A 456 -24.58 41.24 -18.36
CA ALA A 456 -24.67 42.68 -18.55
C ALA A 456 -26.12 43.17 -18.61
N LEU A 457 -26.98 42.52 -19.41
CA LEU A 457 -28.41 42.86 -19.51
C LEU A 457 -29.13 42.73 -18.17
N ALA A 458 -28.84 41.67 -17.39
CA ALA A 458 -29.41 41.49 -16.06
C ALA A 458 -28.96 42.61 -15.09
N CYS A 459 -27.67 42.97 -15.10
CA CYS A 459 -27.15 44.07 -14.28
C CYS A 459 -27.83 45.41 -14.61
N PHE A 460 -27.89 45.78 -15.90
CA PHE A 460 -28.50 47.05 -16.32
C PHE A 460 -30.00 47.10 -16.07
N LEU A 461 -30.69 45.95 -16.17
CA LEU A 461 -32.11 45.86 -15.81
C LEU A 461 -32.32 46.18 -14.32
N GLN A 462 -31.49 45.63 -13.42
CA GLN A 462 -31.63 45.90 -11.99
C GLN A 462 -31.22 47.32 -11.59
N LEU A 463 -30.33 47.96 -12.35
CA LEU A 463 -30.00 49.38 -12.18
C LEU A 463 -31.04 50.31 -12.79
N GLY A 464 -32.03 49.80 -13.52
CA GLY A 464 -33.00 50.61 -14.25
C GLY A 464 -32.41 51.37 -15.45
N GLN A 465 -31.23 50.98 -15.93
CA GLN A 465 -30.57 51.59 -17.10
C GLN A 465 -31.12 50.99 -18.40
N VAL A 466 -32.36 51.37 -18.72
CA VAL A 466 -33.13 50.81 -19.84
C VAL A 466 -32.49 51.10 -21.21
N GLU A 467 -31.83 52.25 -21.37
CA GLU A 467 -31.14 52.63 -22.61
C GLU A 467 -29.98 51.68 -22.94
N ASP A 468 -29.18 51.32 -21.93
CA ASP A 468 -28.04 50.43 -22.07
C ASP A 468 -28.51 48.99 -22.40
N CYS A 469 -29.61 48.53 -21.79
CA CYS A 469 -30.26 47.27 -22.15
C CYS A 469 -30.69 47.22 -23.63
N ILE A 470 -31.32 48.28 -24.12
CA ILE A 470 -31.72 48.39 -25.54
C ILE A 470 -30.47 48.37 -26.43
N SER A 471 -29.39 49.04 -26.01
CA SER A 471 -28.14 49.06 -26.77
C SER A 471 -27.51 47.67 -26.91
N ILE A 472 -27.54 46.84 -25.86
CA ILE A 472 -27.01 45.46 -25.87
C ILE A 472 -27.84 44.56 -26.77
N LEU A 473 -29.17 44.68 -26.72
CA LEU A 473 -30.07 43.91 -27.60
C LEU A 473 -29.89 44.29 -29.07
N ILE A 474 -29.62 45.57 -29.38
CA ILE A 474 -29.28 46.01 -30.74
C ILE A 474 -27.91 45.47 -31.17
N LYS A 475 -26.89 45.55 -30.30
CA LYS A 475 -25.53 45.04 -30.58
C LYS A 475 -25.50 43.53 -30.83
N THR A 476 -26.41 42.77 -30.22
CA THR A 476 -26.54 41.31 -30.39
C THR A 476 -27.47 40.90 -31.55
N ASP A 477 -27.90 41.85 -32.39
CA ASP A 477 -28.85 41.66 -33.51
C ASP A 477 -30.24 41.13 -33.09
N ARG A 478 -30.61 41.27 -31.81
CA ARG A 478 -31.94 40.93 -31.25
C ARG A 478 -32.87 42.13 -31.27
N ILE A 479 -32.98 42.77 -32.43
CA ILE A 479 -33.74 44.03 -32.63
C ILE A 479 -35.26 43.89 -32.36
N PRO A 480 -35.95 42.77 -32.70
CA PRO A 480 -37.36 42.59 -32.34
C PRO A 480 -37.60 42.63 -30.82
N GLU A 481 -36.69 42.01 -30.05
CA GLU A 481 -36.76 41.98 -28.59
C GLU A 481 -36.44 43.36 -28.00
N ALA A 482 -35.47 44.07 -28.58
CA ALA A 482 -35.20 45.47 -28.24
C ALA A 482 -36.42 46.37 -28.45
N ALA A 483 -37.20 46.15 -29.52
CA ALA A 483 -38.42 46.92 -29.81
C ALA A 483 -39.53 46.64 -28.80
N MET A 484 -39.72 45.37 -28.42
CA MET A 484 -40.68 44.98 -27.38
C MET A 484 -40.27 45.50 -26.00
N PHE A 485 -38.98 45.44 -25.68
CA PHE A 485 -38.42 45.97 -24.43
C PHE A 485 -38.57 47.49 -24.34
N ALA A 486 -38.23 48.22 -25.42
CA ALA A 486 -38.45 49.66 -25.52
C ALA A 486 -39.93 50.04 -25.38
N ARG A 487 -40.86 49.28 -25.98
CA ARG A 487 -42.31 49.55 -25.82
C ARG A 487 -42.77 49.46 -24.37
N THR A 488 -42.17 48.57 -23.60
CA THR A 488 -42.58 48.28 -22.22
C THR A 488 -41.93 49.24 -21.23
N TYR A 489 -40.64 49.53 -21.37
CA TYR A 489 -39.86 50.26 -20.37
C TYR A 489 -39.39 51.65 -20.81
N LEU A 490 -39.34 51.95 -22.12
CA LEU A 490 -38.92 53.27 -22.65
C LEU A 490 -39.60 53.62 -23.99
N PRO A 491 -40.90 53.98 -23.99
CA PRO A 491 -41.71 54.15 -25.21
C PRO A 491 -41.17 55.19 -26.20
N SER A 492 -40.39 56.18 -25.73
CA SER A 492 -39.76 57.22 -26.55
C SER A 492 -38.75 56.66 -27.57
N HIS A 493 -38.10 55.54 -27.27
CA HIS A 493 -37.10 54.93 -28.18
C HIS A 493 -37.71 53.93 -29.18
N VAL A 494 -39.01 53.61 -29.09
CA VAL A 494 -39.68 52.61 -29.95
C VAL A 494 -39.55 52.96 -31.43
N SER A 495 -39.84 54.20 -31.81
CA SER A 495 -39.77 54.65 -33.21
C SER A 495 -38.36 54.46 -33.80
N ARG A 496 -37.32 54.67 -32.99
CA ARG A 496 -35.92 54.46 -33.38
C ARG A 496 -35.60 52.98 -33.58
N VAL A 497 -35.98 52.13 -32.63
CA VAL A 497 -35.66 50.68 -32.67
C VAL A 497 -36.47 49.98 -33.77
N VAL A 498 -37.73 50.35 -33.98
CA VAL A 498 -38.56 49.82 -35.07
C VAL A 498 -38.02 50.20 -36.44
N LYS A 499 -37.44 51.41 -36.59
CA LYS A 499 -36.76 51.80 -37.83
C LYS A 499 -35.54 50.90 -38.09
N LEU A 500 -34.69 50.69 -37.09
CA LEU A 500 -33.55 49.78 -37.18
C LEU A 500 -33.99 48.33 -37.46
N TRP A 501 -35.13 47.90 -36.92
CA TRP A 501 -35.70 46.59 -37.17
C TRP A 501 -36.12 46.43 -38.64
N LYS A 502 -36.82 47.43 -39.21
CA LYS A 502 -37.20 47.46 -40.63
C LYS A 502 -35.97 47.41 -41.53
N GLU A 503 -34.94 48.20 -41.22
CA GLU A 503 -33.67 48.23 -41.97
C GLU A 503 -32.93 46.88 -41.92
N SER A 504 -32.92 46.19 -40.77
CA SER A 504 -32.34 44.84 -40.65
C SER A 504 -33.13 43.78 -41.44
N LEU A 505 -34.46 43.83 -41.42
CA LEU A 505 -35.33 42.93 -42.19
C LEU A 505 -35.16 43.09 -43.70
N GLU A 506 -34.95 44.33 -44.17
CA GLU A 506 -34.66 44.64 -45.58
C GLU A 506 -33.31 44.05 -46.01
N LYS A 507 -32.27 44.14 -45.16
CA LYS A 507 -30.96 43.51 -45.39
C LYS A 507 -31.03 41.98 -45.44
N GLN A 508 -31.90 41.35 -44.65
CA GLN A 508 -32.09 39.89 -44.61
C GLN A 508 -33.03 39.35 -45.71
N ASN A 509 -33.45 40.18 -46.67
CA ASN A 509 -34.31 39.79 -47.81
C ASN A 509 -35.68 39.17 -47.42
N LYS A 510 -36.14 39.36 -46.18
CA LYS A 510 -37.45 38.90 -45.70
C LYS A 510 -38.55 39.90 -46.07
N LYS A 511 -38.85 40.02 -47.36
CA LYS A 511 -39.85 40.96 -47.92
C LYS A 511 -41.30 40.80 -47.42
N LYS A 512 -41.63 39.77 -46.62
CA LYS A 512 -43.01 39.51 -46.15
C LYS A 512 -43.40 40.15 -44.80
N ALA A 513 -42.50 40.84 -44.11
CA ALA A 513 -42.81 41.48 -42.80
C ALA A 513 -43.18 42.97 -42.93
N ARG A 514 -43.91 43.36 -43.98
CA ARG A 514 -44.23 44.77 -44.30
C ARG A 514 -45.70 45.17 -44.03
N SER A 515 -46.47 44.35 -43.31
CA SER A 515 -47.83 44.72 -42.86
C SER A 515 -47.83 45.18 -41.42
#